data_AF-A0A0A8K3N8-F1
#
_entry.id   AF-A0A0A8K3N8-F1
#
_cell.length_a   1.000
_cell.length_b   1.000
_cell.length_c   1.000
_cell.angle_alpha   90.00
_cell.angle_beta   90.00
_cell.angle_gamma   90.00
#
_symmetry.space_group_name_H-M   'P 1'
#
loop_
_entity.id
_entity.type
_entity.pdbx_description
1 polymer ?
#
loop_
_entity_poly.entity_id
_entity_poly.type
_entity_poly.pdbx_seq_one_letter_code
_entity_poly.pdbx_strand_id
1 'polypeptide(L)'
;MTIRARSAVGTALAATLLILGVFVANAAEEKKADFLFVQTAKSMAFDPDTNTLKLENVSPVTLFFTDRPERIAGNMKTARFIPFWSEGKDSFKSDPPNADVSIIDGKTMKQTVVELKDPVLDNDTLTYTVKVIEGEMPAEGTEVAVFIDIIGRPLTPLSYAGVARRTFRRAALY
;
A
#
# COMPACT_ATOMS: atom_id res chain seq x y z
N MET A 1 64.09 -58.68 47.12
CA MET A 1 64.90 -58.53 45.90
C MET A 1 64.03 -57.83 44.84
N THR A 2 64.47 -56.62 44.43
CA THR A 2 64.16 -55.88 43.17
C THR A 2 62.68 -55.61 42.80
N ILE A 3 62.13 -54.41 43.04
CA ILE A 3 62.17 -53.16 42.21
C ILE A 3 61.54 -53.33 40.81
N ARG A 4 60.39 -52.66 40.53
CA ARG A 4 60.28 -51.47 39.64
C ARG A 4 58.83 -51.01 39.42
N ALA A 5 58.61 -49.74 39.74
CA ALA A 5 57.48 -48.91 39.32
C ALA A 5 57.53 -48.63 37.80
N ARG A 6 56.37 -48.32 37.20
CA ARG A 6 56.05 -47.00 36.60
C ARG A 6 54.83 -47.03 35.65
N SER A 7 53.98 -46.00 35.82
CA SER A 7 53.24 -45.27 34.78
C SER A 7 52.00 -45.96 34.17
N ALA A 8 50.89 -45.30 33.84
CA ALA A 8 50.53 -43.88 33.88
C ALA A 8 48.99 -43.77 34.05
N VAL A 9 48.57 -42.72 34.76
CA VAL A 9 47.19 -42.23 34.78
C VAL A 9 46.86 -41.70 33.39
N GLY A 10 45.93 -42.35 32.69
CA GLY A 10 45.33 -41.85 31.46
C GLY A 10 44.08 -41.04 31.78
N THR A 11 44.22 -39.71 31.76
CA THR A 11 43.11 -38.75 31.85
C THR A 11 42.26 -38.76 30.57
N ALA A 12 40.94 -38.75 30.78
CA ALA A 12 39.83 -38.26 29.97
C ALA A 12 40.09 -37.75 28.53
N LEU A 13 39.22 -38.18 27.58
CA LEU A 13 38.26 -37.27 26.94
C LEU A 13 37.24 -38.07 26.11
N ALA A 14 36.02 -38.23 26.61
CA ALA A 14 34.86 -38.47 25.76
C ALA A 14 34.35 -37.10 25.31
N ALA A 15 34.77 -36.64 24.15
CA ALA A 15 34.21 -35.45 23.50
C ALA A 15 33.28 -35.90 22.38
N THR A 16 32.07 -36.32 22.75
CA THR A 16 30.97 -36.45 21.79
C THR A 16 30.57 -35.02 21.41
N LEU A 17 31.03 -34.54 20.24
CA LEU A 17 30.51 -33.29 19.67
C LEU A 17 29.02 -33.50 19.34
N LEU A 18 28.13 -33.10 20.24
CA LEU A 18 26.78 -32.74 19.86
C LEU A 18 26.88 -31.46 19.04
N ILE A 19 26.84 -31.60 17.71
CA ILE A 19 26.55 -30.46 16.84
C ILE A 19 25.08 -30.11 17.11
N LEU A 20 24.83 -29.19 18.06
CA LEU A 20 23.55 -28.49 18.09
C LEU A 20 23.49 -27.67 16.82
N GLY A 21 22.81 -28.21 15.81
CA GLY A 21 22.43 -27.48 14.62
C GLY A 21 21.62 -26.26 15.04
N VAL A 22 22.24 -25.09 15.02
CA VAL A 22 21.52 -23.83 15.10
C VAL A 22 20.78 -23.68 13.78
N PHE A 23 19.58 -24.24 13.71
CA PHE A 23 18.59 -23.83 12.73
C PHE A 23 18.20 -22.40 13.11
N VAL A 24 18.92 -21.42 12.59
CA VAL A 24 18.38 -20.06 12.47
C VAL A 24 17.23 -20.21 11.48
N ALA A 25 16.02 -20.42 12.00
CA ALA A 25 14.81 -20.24 11.22
C ALA A 25 14.84 -18.77 10.77
N ASN A 26 15.24 -18.57 9.52
CA ASN A 26 15.08 -17.29 8.86
C ASN A 26 13.57 -17.15 8.69
N ALA A 27 12.90 -16.54 9.68
CA ALA A 27 11.51 -16.18 9.55
C ALA A 27 11.43 -15.27 8.34
N ALA A 28 10.89 -15.79 7.23
CA ALA A 28 10.57 -14.96 6.09
C ALA A 28 9.63 -13.88 6.61
N GLU A 29 10.10 -12.63 6.61
CA GLU A 29 9.23 -11.48 6.81
C GLU A 29 8.05 -11.64 5.85
N GLU A 30 6.83 -11.66 6.37
CA GLU A 30 5.63 -11.60 5.53
C GLU A 30 5.74 -10.32 4.70
N LYS A 31 6.05 -10.48 3.41
CA LYS A 31 6.14 -9.36 2.49
C LYS A 31 4.74 -8.81 2.29
N LYS A 32 4.43 -7.72 2.99
CA LYS A 32 3.22 -6.94 2.76
C LYS A 32 3.33 -6.32 1.37
N ALA A 33 2.42 -6.70 0.48
CA ALA A 33 2.33 -6.09 -0.84
C ALA A 33 1.44 -4.85 -0.74
N ASP A 34 1.99 -3.69 -1.12
CA ASP A 34 1.22 -2.46 -1.19
C ASP A 34 0.39 -2.47 -2.49
N PHE A 35 -0.93 -2.40 -2.35
CA PHE A 35 -1.86 -2.39 -3.47
C PHE A 35 -2.17 -0.97 -3.93
N LEU A 36 -2.08 -0.74 -5.22
CA LEU A 36 -2.56 0.45 -5.92
C LEU A 36 -3.90 0.11 -6.56
N PHE A 37 -4.84 1.06 -6.57
CA PHE A 37 -6.17 0.84 -7.13
C PHE A 37 -6.50 1.89 -8.19
N VAL A 38 -7.31 1.50 -9.18
CA VAL A 38 -7.85 2.42 -10.19
C VAL A 38 -9.35 2.26 -10.27
N GLN A 39 -10.04 3.38 -10.16
CA GLN A 39 -11.47 3.51 -10.39
C GLN A 39 -11.71 4.49 -11.53
N THR A 40 -12.77 4.28 -12.30
CA THR A 40 -13.20 5.19 -13.36
C THR A 40 -14.68 5.48 -13.22
N ALA A 41 -15.09 6.68 -13.58
CA ALA A 41 -16.47 7.14 -13.54
C ALA A 41 -16.77 8.04 -14.74
N LYS A 42 -18.04 8.09 -15.15
CA LYS A 42 -18.45 8.91 -16.29
C LYS A 42 -18.41 10.40 -15.95
N SER A 43 -18.78 10.75 -14.73
CA SER A 43 -18.79 12.11 -14.22
C SER A 43 -18.46 12.17 -12.73
N MET A 44 -18.16 13.37 -12.26
CA MET A 44 -18.09 13.66 -10.84
C MET A 44 -18.84 14.95 -10.50
N ALA A 45 -19.27 15.02 -9.24
CA ALA A 45 -19.69 16.26 -8.58
C ALA A 45 -18.94 16.40 -7.24
N PHE A 46 -18.43 17.59 -6.96
CA PHE A 46 -17.76 17.92 -5.71
C PHE A 46 -18.53 19.00 -4.95
N ASP A 47 -18.90 18.68 -3.72
CA ASP A 47 -19.51 19.62 -2.77
C ASP A 47 -18.43 20.13 -1.81
N PRO A 48 -18.02 21.41 -1.91
CA PRO A 48 -16.99 21.99 -1.04
C PRO A 48 -17.49 22.24 0.40
N ASP A 49 -18.79 22.38 0.63
CA ASP A 49 -19.34 22.64 1.96
C ASP A 49 -19.26 21.38 2.84
N THR A 50 -19.48 20.22 2.24
CA THR A 50 -19.39 18.91 2.91
C THR A 50 -18.10 18.14 2.61
N ASN A 51 -17.22 18.69 1.76
CA ASN A 51 -16.04 18.02 1.21
C ASN A 51 -16.37 16.63 0.64
N THR A 52 -17.46 16.53 -0.11
CA THR A 52 -17.96 15.27 -0.64
C THR A 52 -17.69 15.17 -2.13
N LEU A 53 -16.94 14.15 -2.56
CA LEU A 53 -16.74 13.80 -3.96
C LEU A 53 -17.69 12.66 -4.32
N LYS A 54 -18.57 12.90 -5.29
CA LYS A 54 -19.43 11.88 -5.90
C LYS A 54 -18.87 11.51 -7.26
N LEU A 55 -18.63 10.22 -7.46
CA LEU A 55 -18.27 9.62 -8.74
C LEU A 55 -19.51 8.91 -9.29
N GLU A 56 -20.06 9.40 -10.39
CA GLU A 56 -21.32 8.93 -10.95
C GLU A 56 -21.09 7.98 -12.12
N ASN A 57 -21.93 6.95 -12.22
CA ASN A 57 -21.79 5.87 -13.20
C ASN A 57 -20.37 5.25 -13.10
N VAL A 58 -19.95 4.92 -11.88
CA VAL A 58 -18.66 4.28 -11.63
C VAL A 58 -18.61 2.93 -12.33
N SER A 59 -17.46 2.59 -12.90
CA SER A 59 -17.22 1.26 -13.44
C SER A 59 -17.53 0.19 -12.36
N PRO A 60 -18.24 -0.89 -12.69
CA PRO A 60 -18.46 -2.00 -11.75
C PRO A 60 -17.16 -2.77 -11.46
N VAL A 61 -16.06 -2.43 -12.12
CA VAL A 61 -14.73 -3.03 -11.98
C VAL A 61 -13.75 -2.00 -11.42
N THR A 62 -13.14 -2.32 -10.28
CA THR A 62 -11.96 -1.64 -9.74
C THR A 62 -10.73 -2.47 -10.08
N LEU A 63 -9.74 -1.85 -10.73
CA LEU A 63 -8.45 -2.49 -11.01
C LEU A 63 -7.55 -2.37 -9.78
N PHE A 64 -6.69 -3.36 -9.58
CA PHE A 64 -5.64 -3.26 -8.58
C PHE A 64 -4.35 -3.90 -9.05
N PHE A 65 -3.23 -3.44 -8.53
CA PHE A 65 -1.93 -4.04 -8.76
C PHE A 65 -0.95 -3.70 -7.64
N THR A 66 0.12 -4.46 -7.52
CA THR A 66 1.22 -4.21 -6.60
C THR A 66 2.48 -3.90 -7.38
N ASP A 67 3.38 -3.11 -6.80
CA ASP A 67 4.72 -2.96 -7.36
C ASP A 67 5.58 -4.22 -7.12
N ARG A 68 6.86 -4.15 -7.50
CA ARG A 68 7.88 -5.15 -7.22
C ARG A 68 8.04 -5.36 -5.71
N PRO A 69 8.39 -6.58 -5.26
CA PRO A 69 8.72 -7.76 -6.07
C PRO A 69 7.51 -8.59 -6.53
N GLU A 70 6.36 -8.47 -5.86
CA GLU A 70 5.23 -9.40 -6.01
C GLU A 70 4.55 -9.33 -7.38
N ARG A 71 4.46 -8.12 -7.99
CA ARG A 71 3.85 -7.89 -9.32
C ARG A 71 2.49 -8.57 -9.52
N ILE A 72 1.62 -8.43 -8.54
CA ILE A 72 0.25 -8.91 -8.63
C ILE A 72 -0.55 -7.86 -9.40
N ALA A 73 -1.36 -8.27 -10.35
CA ALA A 73 -2.32 -7.40 -11.03
C ALA A 73 -3.64 -8.14 -11.20
N GLY A 74 -4.74 -7.43 -11.04
CA GLY A 74 -6.05 -8.01 -11.09
C GLY A 74 -7.16 -6.97 -11.06
N ASN A 75 -8.36 -7.45 -10.81
CA ASN A 75 -9.54 -6.60 -10.67
C ASN A 75 -10.52 -7.23 -9.69
N MET A 76 -11.41 -6.38 -9.18
CA MET A 76 -12.51 -6.79 -8.33
C MET A 76 -13.77 -6.02 -8.69
N LYS A 77 -14.93 -6.52 -8.25
CA LYS A 77 -16.16 -5.73 -8.31
C LYS A 77 -15.99 -4.49 -7.43
N THR A 78 -16.36 -3.30 -7.92
CA THR A 78 -16.31 -2.06 -7.13
C THR A 78 -17.13 -2.16 -5.84
N ALA A 79 -18.25 -2.90 -5.88
CA ALA A 79 -19.02 -3.20 -4.67
C ALA A 79 -18.26 -4.00 -3.59
N ARG A 80 -17.19 -4.74 -3.95
CA ARG A 80 -16.31 -5.44 -3.00
C ARG A 80 -15.19 -4.54 -2.47
N PHE A 81 -14.90 -3.42 -3.12
CA PHE A 81 -13.93 -2.44 -2.64
C PHE A 81 -14.40 -1.77 -1.34
N ILE A 82 -15.71 -1.56 -1.18
CA ILE A 82 -16.30 -0.91 -0.01
C ILE A 82 -16.08 -1.70 1.29
N PRO A 83 -16.45 -2.99 1.40
CA PRO A 83 -16.15 -3.76 2.61
C PRO A 83 -14.64 -3.97 2.82
N PHE A 84 -13.85 -4.08 1.74
CA PHE A 84 -12.39 -4.17 1.81
C PHE A 84 -11.76 -2.95 2.50
N TRP A 85 -12.34 -1.76 2.35
CA TRP A 85 -11.82 -0.51 2.92
C TRP A 85 -11.54 -0.56 4.43
N SER A 86 -12.32 -1.34 5.17
CA SER A 86 -12.22 -1.45 6.63
C SER A 86 -11.55 -2.74 7.10
N GLU A 87 -10.99 -3.53 6.19
CA GLU A 87 -10.45 -4.85 6.50
C GLU A 87 -9.01 -4.77 7.03
N GLY A 88 -8.72 -5.46 8.12
CA GLY A 88 -7.38 -5.53 8.71
C GLY A 88 -7.02 -4.38 9.67
N LYS A 89 -5.87 -4.50 10.33
CA LYS A 89 -5.36 -3.50 11.28
C LYS A 89 -4.76 -2.27 10.61
N ASP A 90 -4.21 -2.46 9.41
CA ASP A 90 -3.61 -1.44 8.56
C ASP A 90 -4.59 -1.07 7.41
N SER A 91 -5.89 -0.95 7.74
CA SER A 91 -6.97 -0.69 6.77
C SER A 91 -6.99 0.76 6.27
N PHE A 92 -7.63 1.03 5.14
CA PHE A 92 -7.89 2.40 4.66
C PHE A 92 -8.80 3.21 5.57
N LYS A 93 -9.65 2.54 6.36
CA LYS A 93 -10.43 3.23 7.40
C LYS A 93 -9.54 3.79 8.51
N SER A 94 -8.50 3.06 8.91
CA SER A 94 -7.56 3.47 9.96
C SER A 94 -6.42 4.36 9.46
N ASP A 95 -6.00 4.17 8.21
CA ASP A 95 -4.94 4.94 7.54
C ASP A 95 -5.42 5.33 6.13
N PRO A 96 -6.18 6.43 5.99
CA PRO A 96 -6.76 6.87 4.73
C PRO A 96 -5.73 7.03 3.61
N PRO A 97 -5.99 6.51 2.39
CA PRO A 97 -5.05 6.60 1.28
C PRO A 97 -5.09 7.98 0.63
N ASN A 98 -4.00 8.31 -0.06
CA ASN A 98 -3.99 9.40 -1.02
C ASN A 98 -4.60 8.92 -2.34
N ALA A 99 -5.11 9.84 -3.14
CA ALA A 99 -5.52 9.56 -4.49
C ALA A 99 -5.22 10.73 -5.43
N ASP A 100 -4.90 10.40 -6.66
CA ASP A 100 -4.85 11.34 -7.77
C ASP A 100 -6.16 11.23 -8.56
N VAL A 101 -6.85 12.36 -8.69
CA VAL A 101 -8.14 12.46 -9.39
C VAL A 101 -7.89 13.22 -10.69
N SER A 102 -7.88 12.48 -11.80
CA SER A 102 -7.77 13.02 -13.15
C SER A 102 -9.17 13.24 -13.73
N ILE A 103 -9.41 14.44 -14.25
CA ILE A 103 -10.74 14.92 -14.63
C ILE A 103 -10.65 15.62 -15.98
N ILE A 104 -11.60 15.34 -16.88
CA ILE A 104 -11.82 16.16 -18.07
C ILE A 104 -12.96 17.13 -17.80
N ASP A 105 -12.62 18.42 -17.72
CA ASP A 105 -13.56 19.54 -17.57
C ASP A 105 -13.68 20.26 -18.92
N GLY A 106 -14.71 19.88 -19.70
CA GLY A 106 -14.91 20.34 -21.06
C GLY A 106 -13.77 19.94 -21.99
N LYS A 107 -12.85 20.87 -22.26
CA LYS A 107 -11.66 20.63 -23.12
C LYS A 107 -10.35 20.62 -22.34
N THR A 108 -10.41 20.78 -21.02
CA THR A 108 -9.24 20.94 -20.15
C THR A 108 -9.09 19.71 -19.28
N MET A 109 -7.87 19.17 -19.22
CA MET A 109 -7.54 18.15 -18.22
C MET A 109 -7.16 18.84 -16.91
N LYS A 110 -7.79 18.42 -15.83
CA LYS A 110 -7.51 18.84 -14.45
C LYS A 110 -7.03 17.64 -13.64
N GLN A 111 -6.21 17.92 -12.65
CA GLN A 111 -5.68 16.92 -11.74
C GLN A 111 -5.72 17.48 -10.32
N THR A 112 -6.24 16.70 -9.38
CA THR A 112 -6.30 17.05 -7.96
C THR A 112 -5.84 15.88 -7.12
N VAL A 113 -4.96 16.14 -6.15
CA VAL A 113 -4.51 15.14 -5.18
C VAL A 113 -5.35 15.29 -3.91
N VAL A 114 -5.91 14.19 -3.43
CA VAL A 114 -6.80 14.15 -2.27
C VAL A 114 -6.44 13.01 -1.30
N GLU A 115 -6.84 13.13 -0.05
CA GLU A 115 -6.97 12.00 0.88
C GLU A 115 -8.44 11.53 0.85
N LEU A 116 -8.68 10.24 0.63
CA LEU A 116 -10.03 9.67 0.50
C LEU A 116 -10.50 9.02 1.80
N LYS A 117 -11.77 9.21 2.16
CA LYS A 117 -12.40 8.66 3.37
C LYS A 117 -13.81 8.17 3.11
N ASP A 118 -14.25 7.27 3.98
CA ASP A 118 -15.64 6.87 4.14
C ASP A 118 -16.36 6.58 2.81
N PRO A 119 -15.88 5.60 2.01
CA PRO A 119 -16.52 5.26 0.75
C PRO A 119 -17.93 4.72 0.97
N VAL A 120 -18.87 5.23 0.18
CA VAL A 120 -20.25 4.72 0.13
C VAL A 120 -20.63 4.50 -1.32
N LEU A 121 -21.01 3.27 -1.66
CA LEU A 121 -21.56 2.93 -2.97
C LEU A 121 -23.08 2.81 -2.86
N ASP A 122 -23.81 3.63 -3.62
CA ASP A 122 -25.24 3.50 -3.83
C ASP A 122 -25.51 3.32 -5.34
N ASN A 123 -26.00 2.14 -5.71
CA ASN A 123 -26.08 1.69 -7.10
C ASN A 123 -24.73 1.82 -7.83
N ASP A 124 -24.62 2.79 -8.74
CA ASP A 124 -23.44 3.12 -9.53
C ASP A 124 -22.83 4.48 -9.15
N THR A 125 -23.24 5.06 -8.02
CA THR A 125 -22.68 6.29 -7.47
C THR A 125 -21.78 5.97 -6.28
N LEU A 126 -20.48 6.22 -6.44
CA LEU A 126 -19.47 6.04 -5.40
C LEU A 126 -19.11 7.39 -4.80
N THR A 127 -19.38 7.55 -3.51
CA THR A 127 -19.12 8.78 -2.77
C THR A 127 -17.95 8.61 -1.83
N TYR A 128 -17.10 9.63 -1.73
CA TYR A 128 -16.05 9.75 -0.73
C TYR A 128 -16.19 11.08 0.02
N THR A 129 -15.84 11.08 1.29
CA THR A 129 -15.38 12.31 1.94
C THR A 129 -13.93 12.54 1.54
N VAL A 130 -13.57 13.75 1.12
CA VAL A 130 -12.22 14.04 0.61
C VAL A 130 -11.56 15.16 1.40
N LYS A 131 -10.25 15.14 1.46
CA LYS A 131 -9.44 16.31 1.86
C LYS A 131 -8.50 16.63 0.73
N VAL A 132 -8.65 17.81 0.13
CA VAL A 132 -7.76 18.26 -0.94
C VAL A 132 -6.36 18.52 -0.38
N ILE A 133 -5.35 17.93 -1.01
CA ILE A 133 -3.93 18.06 -0.67
C ILE A 133 -3.26 19.04 -1.64
N GLU A 134 -3.52 18.89 -2.94
CA GLU A 134 -2.91 19.70 -4.00
C GLU A 134 -3.86 19.83 -5.19
N GLY A 135 -3.88 21.01 -5.83
CA GLY A 135 -4.74 21.30 -6.96
C GLY A 135 -6.08 21.92 -6.56
N GLU A 136 -6.92 22.16 -7.56
CA GLU A 136 -8.27 22.71 -7.41
C GLU A 136 -9.27 21.69 -7.96
N MET A 137 -10.13 21.18 -7.08
CA MET A 137 -11.21 20.26 -7.47
C MET A 137 -12.33 21.08 -8.12
N PRO A 138 -12.68 20.82 -9.39
CA PRO A 138 -13.83 21.48 -10.01
C PRO A 138 -15.13 21.01 -9.35
N ALA A 139 -16.19 21.83 -9.39
CA ALA A 139 -17.50 21.43 -8.87
C ALA A 139 -18.10 20.25 -9.67
N GLU A 140 -17.85 20.18 -10.97
CA GLU A 140 -18.30 19.12 -11.87
C GLU A 140 -17.17 18.70 -12.81
N GLY A 141 -17.26 17.49 -13.35
CA GLY A 141 -16.29 16.97 -14.31
C GLY A 141 -16.79 15.72 -15.02
N THR A 142 -16.18 15.42 -16.16
CA THR A 142 -16.48 14.24 -16.98
C THR A 142 -15.23 13.38 -17.16
N GLU A 143 -15.41 12.11 -17.54
CA GLU A 143 -14.32 11.16 -17.83
C GLU A 143 -13.28 11.13 -16.71
N VAL A 144 -13.71 10.64 -15.54
CA VAL A 144 -12.93 10.71 -14.31
C VAL A 144 -12.17 9.42 -14.09
N ALA A 145 -10.89 9.53 -13.77
CA ALA A 145 -10.06 8.43 -13.30
C ALA A 145 -9.50 8.76 -11.92
N VAL A 146 -9.64 7.82 -10.98
CA VAL A 146 -9.14 7.93 -9.61
C VAL A 146 -8.09 6.86 -9.40
N PHE A 147 -6.85 7.30 -9.21
CA PHE A 147 -5.73 6.45 -8.86
C PHE A 147 -5.52 6.52 -7.35
N ILE A 148 -5.73 5.42 -6.64
CA ILE A 148 -5.67 5.36 -5.18
C ILE A 148 -4.38 4.68 -4.76
N ASP A 149 -3.66 5.35 -3.88
CA ASP A 149 -2.30 5.04 -3.50
C ASP A 149 -2.14 4.97 -1.97
N ILE A 150 -1.50 3.89 -1.51
CA ILE A 150 -1.11 3.70 -0.10
C ILE A 150 0.12 4.58 0.25
N ILE A 151 0.78 5.20 -0.74
CA ILE A 151 1.97 6.04 -0.51
C ILE A 151 1.58 7.35 0.19
N GLY A 152 1.61 7.29 1.53
CA GLY A 152 1.18 8.37 2.42
C GLY A 152 1.99 8.57 3.70
N ARG A 153 3.19 7.99 3.87
CA ARG A 153 4.05 8.31 5.02
C ARG A 153 5.47 8.71 4.62
N PRO A 154 5.95 9.93 4.97
CA PRO A 154 7.36 10.29 4.87
C PRO A 154 8.27 9.61 5.90
N LEU A 155 7.72 8.78 6.81
CA LEU A 155 8.43 8.17 7.94
C LEU A 155 8.05 6.71 8.24
N THR A 156 7.50 5.94 7.29
CA THR A 156 7.56 4.46 7.42
C THR A 156 8.88 3.96 6.83
N PRO A 157 9.74 3.26 7.60
CA PRO A 157 11.03 2.77 7.14
C PRO A 157 10.97 1.80 5.96
N LEU A 158 9.77 1.36 5.55
CA LEU A 158 9.57 0.32 4.55
C LEU A 158 8.78 0.79 3.31
N SER A 159 8.40 2.08 3.20
CA SER A 159 7.81 2.57 1.94
C SER A 159 8.91 2.82 0.91
N TYR A 160 9.11 1.85 0.02
CA TYR A 160 10.08 1.93 -1.09
C TYR A 160 9.81 3.16 -1.99
N ALA A 161 8.55 3.55 -2.14
CA ALA A 161 8.14 4.72 -2.88
C ALA A 161 8.51 6.06 -2.20
N GLY A 162 8.57 6.10 -0.87
CA GLY A 162 9.00 7.29 -0.11
C GLY A 162 10.46 7.67 -0.35
N VAL A 163 11.32 6.69 -0.60
CA VAL A 163 12.72 6.89 -1.01
C VAL A 163 12.78 7.35 -2.47
N ALA A 164 12.02 6.71 -3.38
CA ALA A 164 12.00 7.04 -4.80
C ALA A 164 11.50 8.47 -5.10
N ARG A 165 10.50 8.98 -4.37
CA ARG A 165 10.01 10.37 -4.52
C ARG A 165 11.08 11.43 -4.18
N ARG A 166 11.97 11.19 -3.21
CA ARG A 166 13.06 12.15 -2.90
C ARG A 166 14.05 12.25 -4.07
N THR A 167 14.32 11.12 -4.71
CA THR A 167 15.23 11.05 -5.85
C THR A 167 14.58 11.64 -7.11
N PHE A 168 13.30 11.35 -7.37
CA PHE A 168 12.59 11.86 -8.53
C PHE A 168 12.30 13.36 -8.43
N ARG A 169 11.87 13.86 -7.25
CA ARG A 169 11.64 15.30 -7.02
C ARG A 169 12.93 16.13 -7.14
N ARG A 170 14.11 15.54 -6.88
CA ARG A 170 15.42 16.17 -7.14
C ARG A 170 15.85 16.14 -8.61
N ALA A 171 15.37 15.17 -9.38
CA ALA A 171 15.75 14.99 -10.80
C ALA A 171 14.78 15.65 -11.79
N ALA A 172 13.55 15.97 -11.35
CA ALA A 172 12.54 16.60 -12.19
C ALA A 172 12.40 18.13 -11.97
N LEU A 173 12.98 18.66 -10.89
CA LEU A 173 12.90 20.09 -10.51
C LEU A 173 14.26 20.80 -10.50
N TYR A 174 15.34 20.13 -10.93
CA TYR A 174 16.65 20.66 -11.29
C TYR A 174 17.14 19.97 -12.55
#